data_AF-A0A316QPP3-F1
#
_entry.id   AF-A0A316QPP3-F1
#
_cell.length_a   1.000
_cell.length_b   1.000
_cell.length_c   1.000
_cell.angle_alpha   90.00
_cell.angle_beta   90.00
_cell.angle_gamma   90.00
#
_symmetry.space_group_name_H-M   'P 1'
#
loop_
_entity.id
_entity.type
_entity.pdbx_description
1 polymer ?
#
loop_
_entity_poly.entity_id
_entity_poly.type
_entity_poly.pdbx_seq_one_letter_code
_entity_poly.pdbx_strand_id
1 'polypeptide(L)'
;MSNEIKIKAKNGNMTPIVRRAIESAEENTVLMFEAAEYHFYGADCYEGEFYPSNNKSGRKRVIFPILGKKGLTIEGNGARFIFHERVFPFIVQNSERITLRAFSVDFEFPRNYQAVVVNSTEEYLDFYIDKKRFPYSIRGGNMICHAEGGDVTSRDYKFFLSDYDKDVEEGTTIASIMIGDCTMDPENFPADGLKTDALELGGGIVRFLYRKNSPRLRYYEGHRIVVHYDEDRENDTFFLDDSRDVAFENVSIYRGPGMGIIAQLTENISLKGLRIGCKDGRDDLISTTADALHFVNCSGKVTLKNSYVAHSLDDAWNLHGVYTHIEASGDKRLLVRLGHREQSGFNPYKKGDVVEVIDGKTLEIKAKFTIASAVLTEDFKHISIEAAEKISSCVKENDYLENPGRMPEVEMTDNEIFKCPSILISTSKRVYFARNKIHTRCAGLRITDSPKLWYESGRSRDVTVENNDFIHCGEGYDEYMIRIAEYSEHEENAIVHKNIKIAGNRFTGKNAKLLSVSCAENVEFSGNTYRRARAVKGEREACPFSVEDSRNIRFFENDLEL
;
A
#
# COMPACT_ATOMS: atom_id res chain seq x y z
N MET A 1 27.74 -17.26 20.45
CA MET A 1 26.91 -17.10 21.66
C MET A 1 26.07 -15.88 21.41
N SER A 2 24.74 -16.00 21.32
CA SER A 2 23.86 -14.83 21.15
C SER A 2 23.85 -14.02 22.45
N ASN A 3 24.11 -12.71 22.36
CA ASN A 3 24.01 -11.83 23.51
C ASN A 3 22.52 -11.57 23.78
N GLU A 4 22.02 -11.92 24.97
CA GLU A 4 20.61 -11.72 25.32
C GLU A 4 20.43 -10.49 26.19
N ILE A 5 19.51 -9.61 25.81
CA ILE A 5 19.06 -8.46 26.61
C ILE A 5 17.59 -8.68 26.98
N LYS A 6 17.31 -8.88 28.28
CA LYS A 6 15.93 -9.09 28.77
C LYS A 6 15.24 -7.75 29.01
N ILE A 7 14.07 -7.56 28.41
CA ILE A 7 13.23 -6.36 28.53
C ILE A 7 11.98 -6.68 29.35
N LYS A 8 11.94 -6.24 30.59
CA LYS A 8 10.79 -6.41 31.48
C LYS A 8 9.81 -5.26 31.36
N ALA A 9 8.52 -5.55 31.36
CA ALA A 9 7.50 -4.51 31.40
C ALA A 9 7.60 -3.71 32.71
N LYS A 10 7.39 -2.40 32.61
CA LYS A 10 7.30 -1.48 33.74
C LYS A 10 6.11 -0.57 33.52
N ASN A 11 5.55 -0.05 34.61
CA ASN A 11 4.55 1.00 34.52
C ASN A 11 5.18 2.25 33.88
N GLY A 12 4.54 2.80 32.84
CA GLY A 12 4.95 4.01 32.16
C GLY A 12 5.68 3.78 30.84
N ASN A 13 6.38 4.83 30.37
CA ASN A 13 6.98 4.88 29.04
C ASN A 13 8.20 3.95 28.90
N MET A 14 8.11 2.97 28.00
CA MET A 14 9.16 2.01 27.70
C MET A 14 10.11 2.46 26.58
N THR A 15 9.81 3.55 25.87
CA THR A 15 10.62 4.11 24.77
C THR A 15 12.10 4.28 25.12
N PRO A 16 12.51 4.97 26.21
CA PRO A 16 13.93 5.14 26.52
C PRO A 16 14.66 3.82 26.83
N ILE A 17 13.94 2.81 27.33
CA ILE A 17 14.53 1.50 27.66
C ILE A 17 14.82 0.74 26.38
N VAL A 18 13.85 0.66 25.48
CA VAL A 18 14.01 -0.10 24.23
C VAL A 18 14.99 0.58 23.28
N ARG A 19 14.94 1.91 23.15
CA ARG A 19 15.89 2.67 22.32
C ARG A 19 17.32 2.39 22.75
N ARG A 20 17.63 2.52 24.05
CA ARG A 20 18.98 2.26 24.56
C ARG A 20 19.41 0.81 24.37
N ALA A 21 18.50 -0.15 24.56
CA ALA A 21 18.80 -1.56 24.35
C ALA A 21 19.15 -1.87 22.88
N ILE A 22 18.45 -1.25 21.93
CA ILE A 22 18.77 -1.36 20.49
C ILE A 22 20.10 -0.66 20.20
N GLU A 23 20.31 0.56 20.66
CA GLU A 23 21.56 1.31 20.44
C GLU A 23 22.77 0.54 20.95
N SER A 24 22.69 -0.04 22.15
CA SER A 24 23.75 -0.82 22.76
C SER A 24 23.88 -2.25 22.24
N ALA A 25 22.93 -2.74 21.43
CA ALA A 25 22.95 -4.11 20.93
C ALA A 25 24.16 -4.32 20.00
N GLU A 26 24.99 -5.31 20.34
CA GLU A 26 26.07 -5.81 19.50
C GLU A 26 25.53 -6.74 18.42
N GLU A 27 26.39 -7.19 17.50
CA GLU A 27 26.00 -8.15 16.48
C GLU A 27 25.52 -9.48 17.12
N ASN A 28 24.48 -10.09 16.53
CA ASN A 28 23.86 -11.33 17.02
C ASN A 28 23.19 -11.21 18.41
N THR A 29 22.69 -10.02 18.75
CA THR A 29 21.94 -9.77 19.99
C THR A 29 20.46 -10.17 19.85
N VAL A 30 19.87 -10.72 20.92
CA VAL A 30 18.43 -10.96 21.06
C VAL A 30 17.87 -10.06 22.15
N LEU A 31 16.95 -9.16 21.79
CA LEU A 31 16.14 -8.39 22.74
C LEU A 31 14.89 -9.20 23.06
N MET A 32 14.86 -9.74 24.28
CA MET A 32 13.87 -10.69 24.76
C MET A 32 12.84 -9.99 25.65
N PHE A 33 11.64 -9.75 25.12
CA PHE A 33 10.53 -9.19 25.88
C PHE A 33 9.82 -10.30 26.69
N GLU A 34 9.33 -9.95 27.87
CA GLU A 34 8.42 -10.82 28.63
C GLU A 34 7.00 -10.71 28.01
N ALA A 35 6.18 -11.74 28.18
CA ALA A 35 4.80 -11.76 27.70
C ALA A 35 3.93 -10.76 28.49
N ALA A 36 3.95 -9.49 28.09
CA ALA A 36 3.29 -8.39 28.78
C ALA A 36 2.86 -7.27 27.82
N GLU A 37 2.14 -6.29 28.34
CA GLU A 37 1.84 -5.04 27.63
C GLU A 37 2.94 -4.00 27.88
N TYR A 38 3.37 -3.31 26.83
CA TYR A 38 4.40 -2.28 26.86
C TYR A 38 3.85 -1.01 26.22
N HIS A 39 3.99 0.12 26.91
CA HIS A 39 3.47 1.42 26.46
C HIS A 39 4.61 2.30 25.96
N PHE A 40 4.44 2.88 24.77
CA PHE A 40 5.44 3.71 24.12
C PHE A 40 4.88 5.09 23.80
N TYR A 41 5.66 6.11 24.16
CA TYR A 41 5.37 7.52 23.97
C TYR A 41 6.52 8.21 23.21
N GLY A 42 6.29 9.43 22.72
CA GLY A 42 7.28 10.19 21.95
C GLY A 42 8.46 10.71 22.78
N ALA A 43 8.30 10.80 24.10
CA ALA A 43 9.38 11.21 24.99
C ALA A 43 10.58 10.25 24.92
N ASP A 44 11.78 10.80 24.77
CA ASP A 44 13.07 10.10 24.65
C ASP A 44 13.18 9.12 23.46
N CYS A 45 12.33 9.26 22.44
CA CYS A 45 12.47 8.54 21.18
C CYS A 45 13.70 9.02 20.39
N TYR A 46 14.09 8.24 19.38
CA TYR A 46 15.10 8.68 18.42
C TYR A 46 14.48 9.62 17.39
N GLU A 47 15.20 10.66 16.96
CA GLU A 47 14.75 11.55 15.90
C GLU A 47 15.75 11.61 14.76
N GLY A 48 15.26 11.46 13.52
CA GLY A 48 16.09 11.52 12.32
C GLY A 48 15.28 11.80 11.05
N GLU A 49 15.96 12.15 9.96
CA GLU A 49 15.35 12.34 8.63
C GLU A 49 15.20 10.99 7.93
N PHE A 50 14.00 10.70 7.43
CA PHE A 50 13.70 9.47 6.70
C PHE A 50 12.80 9.76 5.48
N TYR A 51 13.00 8.98 4.42
CA TYR A 51 12.35 9.18 3.12
C TYR A 51 11.69 7.88 2.66
N PRO A 52 10.63 7.41 3.33
CA PRO A 52 9.85 6.27 2.86
C PRO A 52 9.11 6.65 1.57
N SER A 53 9.43 5.98 0.46
CA SER A 53 8.67 6.16 -0.79
C SER A 53 7.18 5.89 -0.56
N ASN A 54 6.33 6.60 -1.31
CA ASN A 54 4.86 6.52 -1.28
C ASN A 54 4.24 7.02 0.06
N ASN A 55 5.05 7.68 0.89
CA ASN A 55 4.70 8.22 2.19
C ASN A 55 5.36 9.60 2.39
N LYS A 56 5.01 10.31 3.47
CA LYS A 56 5.58 11.64 3.71
C LYS A 56 7.01 11.53 4.23
N SER A 57 7.96 12.11 3.51
CA SER A 57 9.35 12.24 3.93
C SER A 57 9.57 13.31 5.02
N GLY A 58 10.68 13.21 5.74
CA GLY A 58 11.13 14.23 6.70
C GLY A 58 11.51 13.67 8.06
N ARG A 59 11.63 14.55 9.06
CA ARG A 59 11.98 14.19 10.45
C ARG A 59 10.92 13.29 11.09
N LYS A 60 11.34 12.12 11.59
CA LYS A 60 10.50 11.14 12.28
C LYS A 60 10.92 10.95 13.74
N ARG A 61 9.93 10.72 14.61
CA ARG A 61 10.08 10.28 16.00
C ARG A 61 9.94 8.75 16.05
N VAL A 62 11.02 8.03 16.34
CA VAL A 62 11.15 6.59 16.15
C VAL A 62 11.33 5.86 17.48
N ILE A 63 10.49 4.87 17.75
CA ILE A 63 10.52 4.10 19.00
C ILE A 63 11.56 2.98 18.95
N PHE A 64 11.59 2.22 17.85
CA PHE A 64 12.55 1.14 17.60
C PHE A 64 13.47 1.50 16.41
N PRO A 65 14.55 2.30 16.63
CA PRO A 65 15.49 2.68 15.58
C PRO A 65 16.54 1.58 15.34
N ILE A 66 16.22 0.59 14.52
CA ILE A 66 17.15 -0.49 14.13
C ILE A 66 18.01 0.01 12.96
N LEU A 67 19.05 0.78 13.31
CA LEU A 67 19.93 1.45 12.35
C LEU A 67 21.32 0.80 12.36
N GLY A 68 21.80 0.33 11.22
CA GLY A 68 23.14 -0.24 11.09
C GLY A 68 23.38 -1.54 11.87
N LYS A 69 22.33 -2.31 12.17
CA LYS A 69 22.42 -3.51 13.02
C LYS A 69 22.62 -4.78 12.20
N LYS A 70 23.30 -5.75 12.80
CA LYS A 70 23.55 -7.07 12.21
C LYS A 70 23.14 -8.18 13.16
N GLY A 71 22.35 -9.15 12.69
CA GLY A 71 21.95 -10.29 13.51
C GLY A 71 21.05 -9.94 14.70
N LEU A 72 20.32 -8.82 14.66
CA LEU A 72 19.46 -8.41 15.77
C LEU A 72 18.12 -9.14 15.71
N THR A 73 17.70 -9.75 16.82
CA THR A 73 16.35 -10.30 16.98
C THR A 73 15.55 -9.51 18.01
N ILE A 74 14.34 -9.09 17.66
CA ILE A 74 13.32 -8.63 18.61
C ILE A 74 12.37 -9.80 18.86
N GLU A 75 12.52 -10.43 20.02
CA GLU A 75 11.73 -11.56 20.48
C GLU A 75 10.65 -11.09 21.44
N GLY A 76 9.40 -11.14 21.00
CA GLY A 76 8.26 -10.65 21.74
C GLY A 76 7.72 -11.60 22.80
N ASN A 77 7.86 -12.91 22.64
CA ASN A 77 7.22 -13.93 23.50
C ASN A 77 5.72 -13.66 23.79
N GLY A 78 4.98 -13.11 22.84
CA GLY A 78 3.57 -12.73 22.99
C GLY A 78 3.35 -11.32 23.55
N ALA A 79 4.37 -10.47 23.59
CA ALA A 79 4.26 -9.09 24.04
C ALA A 79 3.30 -8.25 23.17
N ARG A 80 2.66 -7.27 23.81
CA ARG A 80 1.76 -6.30 23.16
C ARG A 80 2.37 -4.91 23.24
N PHE A 81 2.68 -4.32 22.10
CA PHE A 81 3.27 -2.98 21.99
C PHE A 81 2.17 -1.98 21.67
N ILE A 82 1.90 -1.08 22.62
CA ILE A 82 0.84 -0.06 22.53
C ILE A 82 1.48 1.32 22.39
N PHE A 83 1.16 2.00 21.29
CA PHE A 83 1.66 3.33 20.99
C PHE A 83 0.59 4.39 21.30
N HIS A 84 0.99 5.44 22.02
CA HIS A 84 0.06 6.46 22.56
C HIS A 84 0.08 7.77 21.78
N GLU A 85 1.06 7.99 20.91
CA GLU A 85 1.22 9.22 20.14
C GLU A 85 1.40 8.92 18.65
N ARG A 86 1.35 9.97 17.83
CA ARG A 86 1.80 9.97 16.43
C ARG A 86 3.34 9.83 16.37
N VAL A 87 3.80 8.58 16.45
CA VAL A 87 5.22 8.16 16.36
C VAL A 87 5.38 7.08 15.31
N PHE A 88 6.62 6.91 14.82
CA PHE A 88 7.03 5.81 13.96
C PHE A 88 7.43 4.61 14.85
N PRO A 89 6.70 3.48 14.84
CA PRO A 89 7.03 2.35 15.68
C PRO A 89 8.40 1.76 15.35
N PHE A 90 8.64 1.34 14.11
CA PHE A 90 9.87 0.66 13.72
C PHE A 90 10.49 1.24 12.44
N ILE A 91 11.80 1.49 12.49
CA ILE A 91 12.62 1.70 11.29
C ILE A 91 13.78 0.70 11.32
N VAL A 92 13.95 -0.03 10.24
CA VAL A 92 15.08 -0.92 9.97
C VAL A 92 15.83 -0.35 8.78
N GLN A 93 17.00 0.25 9.02
CA GLN A 93 17.77 0.88 7.96
C GLN A 93 19.23 0.41 7.98
N ASN A 94 19.82 0.21 6.80
CA ASN A 94 21.22 -0.18 6.65
C ASN A 94 21.58 -1.43 7.49
N SER A 95 20.65 -2.37 7.62
CA SER A 95 20.73 -3.48 8.57
C SER A 95 20.69 -4.84 7.88
N GLU A 96 21.20 -5.87 8.56
CA GLU A 96 21.37 -7.20 7.98
C GLU A 96 20.96 -8.30 8.98
N ARG A 97 20.29 -9.36 8.53
CA ARG A 97 19.85 -10.48 9.40
C ARG A 97 19.03 -9.99 10.59
N ILE A 98 17.91 -9.32 10.30
CA ILE A 98 17.00 -8.80 11.33
C ILE A 98 15.80 -9.73 11.45
N THR A 99 15.45 -10.12 12.67
CA THR A 99 14.27 -10.95 12.95
C THR A 99 13.35 -10.26 13.93
N LEU A 100 12.08 -10.12 13.57
CA LEU A 100 11.02 -9.54 14.38
C LEU A 100 9.97 -10.63 14.59
N ARG A 101 9.72 -11.06 15.83
CA ARG A 101 8.81 -12.19 16.03
C ARG A 101 8.04 -12.20 17.33
N ALA A 102 6.87 -12.84 17.28
CA ALA A 102 6.01 -13.15 18.41
C ALA A 102 5.57 -11.92 19.22
N PHE A 103 5.11 -10.85 18.58
CA PHE A 103 4.48 -9.71 19.28
C PHE A 103 3.35 -9.10 18.44
N SER A 104 2.55 -8.24 19.06
CA SER A 104 1.55 -7.43 18.38
C SER A 104 1.81 -5.94 18.52
N VAL A 105 1.46 -5.18 17.49
CA VAL A 105 1.46 -3.71 17.47
C VAL A 105 0.03 -3.19 17.43
N ASP A 106 -0.26 -2.18 18.26
CA ASP A 106 -1.55 -1.50 18.31
C ASP A 106 -1.37 -0.03 18.75
N PHE A 107 -2.37 0.80 18.49
CA PHE A 107 -2.41 2.20 18.93
C PHE A 107 -3.59 2.41 19.88
N GLU A 108 -3.35 3.14 20.96
CA GLU A 108 -4.36 3.42 21.99
C GLU A 108 -5.55 4.19 21.40
N PHE A 109 -5.24 5.22 20.61
CA PHE A 109 -6.24 6.04 19.92
C PHE A 109 -6.57 5.48 18.51
N PRO A 110 -7.79 5.72 18.00
CA PRO A 110 -8.12 5.38 16.62
C PRO A 110 -7.27 6.20 15.62
N ARG A 111 -6.74 5.59 14.57
CA ARG A 111 -6.04 6.29 13.48
C ARG A 111 -6.97 6.84 12.39
N ASN A 112 -8.26 6.52 12.50
CA ASN A 112 -9.34 6.95 11.64
C ASN A 112 -10.61 7.10 12.47
N TYR A 113 -11.57 7.87 11.98
CA TYR A 113 -12.90 7.93 12.54
C TYR A 113 -13.85 7.05 11.75
N GLN A 114 -14.91 6.61 12.41
CA GLN A 114 -15.97 5.83 11.79
C GLN A 114 -17.29 6.55 12.01
N ALA A 115 -18.09 6.57 10.94
CA ALA A 115 -19.35 7.26 10.87
C ALA A 115 -20.43 6.32 10.34
N VAL A 116 -21.67 6.58 10.72
CA VAL A 116 -22.86 5.96 10.14
C VAL A 116 -23.68 7.04 9.45
N VAL A 117 -24.04 6.82 8.20
CA VAL A 117 -24.90 7.74 7.45
C VAL A 117 -26.29 7.74 8.07
N VAL A 118 -26.75 8.92 8.48
CA VAL A 118 -28.11 9.17 8.99
C VAL A 118 -29.00 9.68 7.87
N ASN A 119 -28.46 10.57 7.02
CA ASN A 119 -29.19 11.10 5.87
C ASN A 119 -28.23 11.49 4.75
N SER A 120 -28.67 11.33 3.50
CA SER A 120 -27.93 11.72 2.31
C SER A 120 -28.88 12.41 1.34
N THR A 121 -28.64 13.69 1.06
CA THR A 121 -29.50 14.51 0.21
C THR A 121 -28.69 15.26 -0.84
N GLU A 122 -29.36 15.95 -1.76
CA GLU A 122 -28.71 16.85 -2.72
C GLU A 122 -28.16 18.14 -2.06
N GLU A 123 -28.43 18.37 -0.77
CA GLU A 123 -27.96 19.56 -0.05
C GLU A 123 -26.90 19.25 1.01
N TYR A 124 -26.96 18.08 1.63
CA TYR A 124 -26.06 17.72 2.72
C TYR A 124 -25.93 16.20 2.94
N LEU A 125 -24.89 15.83 3.68
CA LEU A 125 -24.72 14.52 4.31
C LEU A 125 -24.80 14.67 5.83
N ASP A 126 -25.59 13.83 6.51
CA ASP A 126 -25.62 13.76 7.98
C ASP A 126 -24.98 12.46 8.43
N PHE A 127 -23.92 12.56 9.22
CA PHE A 127 -23.20 11.42 9.77
C PHE A 127 -23.34 11.39 11.30
N TYR A 128 -23.68 10.23 11.84
CA TYR A 128 -23.52 9.94 13.26
C TYR A 128 -22.07 9.50 13.51
N ILE A 129 -21.41 10.19 14.44
CA ILE A 129 -20.05 9.89 14.90
C ILE A 129 -20.11 9.73 16.42
N ASP A 130 -19.67 8.57 16.92
CA ASP A 130 -19.57 8.36 18.37
C ASP A 130 -18.47 9.24 18.95
N LYS A 131 -18.86 10.41 19.47
CA LYS A 131 -17.96 11.43 20.02
C LYS A 131 -17.13 10.94 21.22
N LYS A 132 -17.55 9.87 21.91
CA LYS A 132 -16.74 9.28 22.99
C LYS A 132 -15.56 8.49 22.44
N ARG A 133 -15.79 7.76 21.35
CA ARG A 133 -14.77 6.95 20.67
C ARG A 133 -13.90 7.79 19.74
N PHE A 134 -14.48 8.83 19.15
CA PHE A 134 -13.89 9.70 18.14
C PHE A 134 -14.08 11.17 18.54
N PRO A 135 -13.24 11.72 19.43
CA PRO A 135 -13.49 13.03 20.01
C PRO A 135 -13.26 14.17 19.00
N TYR A 136 -14.29 14.94 18.64
CA TYR A 136 -14.18 16.07 17.72
C TYR A 136 -14.82 17.36 18.24
N SER A 137 -14.51 18.48 17.59
CA SER A 137 -15.25 19.74 17.72
C SER A 137 -15.47 20.40 16.37
N ILE A 138 -16.56 21.18 16.24
CA ILE A 138 -16.85 21.98 15.04
C ILE A 138 -16.65 23.46 15.37
N ARG A 139 -15.82 24.17 14.59
CA ARG A 139 -15.55 25.60 14.78
C ARG A 139 -15.46 26.33 13.44
N GLY A 140 -16.31 27.33 13.24
CA GLY A 140 -16.32 28.14 12.02
C GLY A 140 -16.49 27.30 10.74
N GLY A 141 -17.33 26.25 10.78
CA GLY A 141 -17.54 25.34 9.64
C GLY A 141 -16.46 24.25 9.47
N ASN A 142 -15.37 24.29 10.24
CA ASN A 142 -14.29 23.30 10.20
C ASN A 142 -14.54 22.19 11.22
N MET A 143 -14.09 20.97 10.90
CA MET A 143 -14.02 19.85 11.83
C MET A 143 -12.61 19.72 12.41
N ILE A 144 -12.53 19.59 13.74
CA ILE A 144 -11.28 19.39 14.48
C ILE A 144 -11.35 18.02 15.14
N CYS A 145 -10.51 17.09 14.71
CA CYS A 145 -10.36 15.76 15.28
C CYS A 145 -9.31 15.82 16.39
N HIS A 146 -9.69 15.48 17.62
CA HIS A 146 -8.78 15.45 18.75
C HIS A 146 -8.11 14.08 18.86
N ALA A 147 -6.79 14.08 18.96
CA ALA A 147 -5.99 12.87 19.17
C ALA A 147 -4.84 13.14 20.14
N GLU A 148 -4.38 12.09 20.82
CA GLU A 148 -3.20 12.17 21.67
C GLU A 148 -1.96 12.41 20.78
N GLY A 149 -1.26 13.53 21.04
CA GLY A 149 -0.16 14.01 20.20
C GLY A 149 -0.52 15.13 19.22
N GLY A 150 -1.77 15.58 19.15
CA GLY A 150 -2.16 16.81 18.46
C GLY A 150 -3.53 16.75 17.77
N ASP A 151 -4.18 17.91 17.69
CA ASP A 151 -5.41 18.09 16.93
C ASP A 151 -5.13 18.09 15.42
N VAL A 152 -6.00 17.44 14.64
CA VAL A 152 -6.03 17.57 13.18
C VAL A 152 -7.25 18.36 12.78
N THR A 153 -7.05 19.43 12.02
CA THR A 153 -8.12 20.31 11.56
C THR A 153 -8.34 20.16 10.06
N SER A 154 -9.62 20.12 9.66
CA SER A 154 -10.01 20.09 8.26
C SER A 154 -9.66 21.37 7.48
N ARG A 155 -9.27 22.43 8.18
CA ARG A 155 -8.74 23.65 7.56
C ARG A 155 -7.43 23.38 6.82
N ASP A 156 -6.56 22.58 7.45
CA ASP A 156 -5.19 22.37 6.98
C ASP A 156 -5.10 21.17 6.03
N TYR A 157 -6.03 20.22 6.14
CA TYR A 157 -6.04 18.98 5.39
C TYR A 157 -7.44 18.64 4.87
N LYS A 158 -7.51 18.05 3.68
CA LYS A 158 -8.67 17.26 3.25
C LYS A 158 -8.75 15.99 4.09
N PHE A 159 -9.96 15.47 4.26
CA PHE A 159 -10.18 14.11 4.79
C PHE A 159 -10.64 13.20 3.65
N PHE A 160 -10.53 11.89 3.84
CA PHE A 160 -10.97 10.90 2.88
C PHE A 160 -12.12 10.11 3.47
N LEU A 161 -13.23 10.10 2.73
CA LEU A 161 -14.37 9.24 3.00
C LEU A 161 -14.15 7.94 2.26
N SER A 162 -14.16 6.82 2.98
CA SER A 162 -14.16 5.50 2.39
C SER A 162 -15.36 4.70 2.87
N ASP A 163 -16.16 4.27 1.92
CA ASP A 163 -17.21 3.30 2.17
C ASP A 163 -16.61 1.93 2.55
N TYR A 164 -17.04 1.45 3.71
CA TYR A 164 -16.66 0.14 4.22
C TYR A 164 -17.61 -0.99 3.79
N ASP A 165 -18.89 -0.69 3.65
CA ASP A 165 -19.92 -1.70 3.43
C ASP A 165 -19.90 -2.25 2.01
N LYS A 166 -19.82 -1.38 0.98
CA LYS A 166 -19.72 -1.64 -0.49
C LYS A 166 -20.48 -2.81 -1.14
N ASP A 167 -21.16 -3.67 -0.39
CA ASP A 167 -21.92 -4.85 -0.79
C ASP A 167 -23.31 -4.47 -1.37
N VAL A 168 -23.50 -3.20 -1.75
CA VAL A 168 -24.77 -2.50 -2.00
C VAL A 168 -24.69 -1.77 -3.35
N GLU A 169 -25.76 -1.87 -4.12
CA GLU A 169 -25.83 -1.51 -5.55
C GLU A 169 -25.62 0.00 -5.82
N GLU A 170 -24.63 0.29 -6.68
CA GLU A 170 -24.34 1.55 -7.39
C GLU A 170 -23.81 2.79 -6.63
N GLY A 171 -22.80 3.44 -7.23
CA GLY A 171 -22.33 4.80 -6.92
C GLY A 171 -20.83 4.91 -6.60
N THR A 172 -20.22 6.07 -6.85
CA THR A 172 -18.88 6.39 -6.30
C THR A 172 -19.01 6.53 -4.79
N THR A 173 -18.31 5.69 -4.02
CA THR A 173 -18.50 5.62 -2.56
C THR A 173 -17.28 6.06 -1.75
N ILE A 174 -16.23 6.53 -2.44
CA ILE A 174 -15.05 7.14 -1.84
C ILE A 174 -14.90 8.59 -2.30
N ALA A 175 -14.34 9.46 -1.46
CA ALA A 175 -14.05 10.81 -1.90
C ALA A 175 -13.12 11.60 -0.97
N SER A 176 -12.49 12.63 -1.50
CA SER A 176 -11.79 13.64 -0.69
C SER A 176 -12.77 14.73 -0.25
N ILE A 177 -13.05 14.84 1.04
CA ILE A 177 -13.91 15.89 1.60
C ILE A 177 -13.07 17.05 2.15
N MET A 178 -13.31 18.24 1.58
CA MET A 178 -12.78 19.53 2.03
C MET A 178 -13.86 20.19 2.88
N ILE A 179 -13.59 20.40 4.16
CA ILE A 179 -14.57 20.87 5.14
C ILE A 179 -14.16 22.25 5.65
N GLY A 180 -15.06 23.23 5.55
CA GLY A 180 -14.85 24.58 6.05
C GLY A 180 -13.82 25.34 5.21
N ASP A 181 -12.76 25.83 5.85
CA ASP A 181 -11.78 26.74 5.24
C ASP A 181 -10.67 26.01 4.47
N CYS A 182 -10.80 24.70 4.22
CA CYS A 182 -9.83 23.92 3.45
C CYS A 182 -9.58 24.55 2.07
N THR A 183 -8.32 24.89 1.78
CA THR A 183 -7.90 25.56 0.53
C THR A 183 -7.20 24.64 -0.45
N MET A 184 -7.06 23.35 -0.14
CA MET A 184 -6.43 22.39 -1.03
C MET A 184 -7.18 22.28 -2.37
N ASP A 185 -6.42 22.08 -3.44
CA ASP A 185 -6.96 22.03 -4.80
C ASP A 185 -7.43 20.61 -5.17
N PRO A 186 -8.73 20.39 -5.38
CA PRO A 186 -9.28 19.08 -5.71
C PRO A 186 -8.87 18.54 -7.08
N GLU A 187 -8.39 19.37 -8.00
CA GLU A 187 -7.94 18.92 -9.32
C GLU A 187 -6.70 18.00 -9.24
N ASN A 188 -5.98 18.03 -8.11
CA ASN A 188 -4.79 17.21 -7.87
C ASN A 188 -5.08 15.94 -7.05
N PHE A 189 -6.36 15.60 -6.81
CA PHE A 189 -6.71 14.43 -6.01
C PHE A 189 -7.03 13.22 -6.89
N PRO A 190 -6.67 12.00 -6.44
CA PRO A 190 -7.02 10.77 -7.16
C PRO A 190 -8.52 10.39 -7.03
N ALA A 191 -9.28 11.08 -6.18
CA ALA A 191 -10.70 10.87 -5.97
C ALA A 191 -11.44 12.22 -5.96
N ASP A 192 -12.75 12.18 -6.24
CA ASP A 192 -13.60 13.38 -6.30
C ASP A 192 -13.46 14.27 -5.06
N GLY A 193 -13.36 15.59 -5.29
CA GLY A 193 -13.23 16.59 -4.23
C GLY A 193 -14.57 17.22 -3.85
N LEU A 194 -15.10 16.91 -2.66
CA LEU A 194 -16.32 17.52 -2.13
C LEU A 194 -16.03 18.72 -1.25
N LYS A 195 -16.69 19.84 -1.54
CA LYS A 195 -16.57 21.07 -0.76
C LYS A 195 -17.78 21.18 0.16
N THR A 196 -17.55 21.21 1.46
CA THR A 196 -18.61 21.21 2.48
C THR A 196 -18.34 22.18 3.64
N ASP A 197 -19.36 22.46 4.42
CA ASP A 197 -19.25 23.07 5.76
C ASP A 197 -19.79 22.10 6.80
N ALA A 198 -19.09 21.94 7.93
CA ALA A 198 -19.53 21.09 9.03
C ALA A 198 -20.40 21.87 10.03
N LEU A 199 -21.51 21.25 10.46
CA LEU A 199 -22.42 21.75 11.48
C LEU A 199 -22.75 20.63 12.47
N GLU A 200 -22.56 20.86 13.77
CA GLU A 200 -22.97 19.89 14.79
C GLU A 200 -24.46 20.08 15.10
N LEU A 201 -25.26 19.04 14.87
CA LEU A 201 -26.72 19.05 15.12
C LEU A 201 -27.07 18.55 16.54
N GLY A 202 -26.09 18.05 17.27
CA GLY A 202 -26.27 17.42 18.58
C GLY A 202 -26.38 15.90 18.49
N GLY A 203 -26.26 15.22 19.63
CA GLY A 203 -26.39 13.75 19.72
C GLY A 203 -25.32 12.95 18.96
N GLY A 204 -24.19 13.58 18.61
CA GLY A 204 -23.14 12.96 17.78
C GLY A 204 -23.39 13.07 16.27
N ILE A 205 -24.42 13.82 15.84
CA ILE A 205 -24.72 14.03 14.42
C ILE A 205 -23.98 15.27 13.91
N VAL A 206 -23.20 15.09 12.85
CA VAL A 206 -22.52 16.14 12.11
C VAL A 206 -23.09 16.21 10.70
N ARG A 207 -23.55 17.39 10.32
CA ARG A 207 -23.97 17.71 8.96
C ARG A 207 -22.81 18.28 8.16
N PHE A 208 -22.53 17.68 7.01
CA PHE A 208 -21.67 18.22 5.97
C PHE A 208 -22.55 18.85 4.90
N LEU A 209 -22.75 20.17 4.98
CA LEU A 209 -23.54 20.94 4.03
C LEU A 209 -22.73 21.15 2.76
N TYR A 210 -23.24 20.70 1.61
CA TYR A 210 -22.54 20.89 0.34
C TYR A 210 -22.46 22.36 -0.05
N ARG A 211 -21.27 22.80 -0.47
CA ARG A 211 -21.08 24.11 -1.10
C ARG A 211 -21.52 24.06 -2.56
N LYS A 212 -21.73 25.26 -3.12
CA LYS A 212 -22.08 25.44 -4.53
C LYS A 212 -21.06 24.72 -5.44
N ASN A 213 -21.56 24.01 -6.44
CA ASN A 213 -20.77 23.24 -7.42
C ASN A 213 -19.93 22.08 -6.86
N SER A 214 -20.06 21.72 -5.58
CA SER A 214 -19.48 20.46 -5.09
C SER A 214 -20.12 19.28 -5.85
N PRO A 215 -19.41 18.16 -6.08
CA PRO A 215 -20.03 16.88 -6.40
C PRO A 215 -21.02 16.45 -5.31
N ARG A 216 -21.87 15.47 -5.63
CA ARG A 216 -22.84 14.89 -4.69
C ARG A 216 -22.58 13.39 -4.59
N LEU A 217 -22.38 12.93 -3.35
CA LEU A 217 -22.36 11.51 -3.05
C LEU A 217 -23.76 11.04 -2.69
N ARG A 218 -24.06 9.79 -3.03
CA ARG A 218 -25.32 9.13 -2.69
C ARG A 218 -25.01 7.94 -1.80
N TYR A 219 -25.21 8.13 -0.50
CA TYR A 219 -25.17 7.06 0.48
C TYR A 219 -26.60 6.68 0.89
N TYR A 220 -26.80 5.45 1.34
CA TYR A 220 -28.06 5.03 1.96
C TYR A 220 -27.97 5.20 3.48
N GLU A 221 -29.12 5.29 4.15
CA GLU A 221 -29.17 5.35 5.61
C GLU A 221 -28.62 4.06 6.24
N GLY A 222 -27.80 4.19 7.29
CA GLY A 222 -27.14 3.08 7.98
C GLY A 222 -25.79 2.67 7.39
N HIS A 223 -25.39 3.28 6.28
CA HIS A 223 -24.11 3.01 5.62
C HIS A 223 -22.93 3.38 6.53
N ARG A 224 -21.96 2.48 6.69
CA ARG A 224 -20.74 2.70 7.47
C ARG A 224 -19.63 3.33 6.62
N ILE A 225 -19.13 4.47 7.08
CA ILE A 225 -18.11 5.27 6.42
C ILE A 225 -16.88 5.37 7.33
N VAL A 226 -15.71 5.12 6.76
CA VAL A 226 -14.43 5.49 7.36
C VAL A 226 -14.14 6.95 6.99
N VAL A 227 -13.86 7.77 7.99
CA VAL A 227 -13.40 9.15 7.85
C VAL A 227 -11.92 9.17 8.19
N HIS A 228 -11.09 9.18 7.17
CA HIS A 228 -9.63 9.16 7.29
C HIS A 228 -9.08 10.59 7.27
N TYR A 229 -8.46 11.01 8.37
CA TYR A 229 -7.87 12.34 8.56
C TYR A 229 -6.33 12.29 8.67
N ASP A 230 -5.72 11.15 8.35
CA ASP A 230 -4.29 10.87 8.48
C ASP A 230 -3.66 10.56 7.10
N GLU A 231 -4.20 11.20 6.05
CA GLU A 231 -3.88 10.92 4.65
C GLU A 231 -2.45 11.22 4.23
N ASP A 232 -1.76 12.10 4.95
CA ASP A 232 -0.37 12.47 4.66
C ASP A 232 0.60 11.31 4.93
N ARG A 233 0.16 10.20 5.54
CA ARG A 233 1.00 9.02 5.84
C ARG A 233 2.31 9.44 6.54
N GLU A 234 2.18 10.21 7.62
CA GLU A 234 3.33 10.73 8.36
C GLU A 234 4.11 9.64 9.10
N ASN A 235 3.45 8.54 9.43
CA ASN A 235 4.03 7.38 10.08
C ASN A 235 3.53 6.11 9.40
N ASP A 236 4.41 5.11 9.35
CA ASP A 236 4.08 3.73 9.01
C ASP A 236 4.38 2.85 10.21
N THR A 237 3.88 1.60 10.21
CA THR A 237 4.17 0.70 11.33
C THR A 237 5.61 0.19 11.26
N PHE A 238 6.05 -0.27 10.09
CA PHE A 238 7.42 -0.71 9.84
C PHE A 238 7.94 -0.09 8.54
N PHE A 239 9.10 0.57 8.62
CA PHE A 239 9.84 1.01 7.44
C PHE A 239 11.17 0.28 7.34
N LEU A 240 11.39 -0.43 6.23
CA LEU A 240 12.63 -1.14 5.91
C LEU A 240 13.33 -0.41 4.76
N ASP A 241 14.59 -0.06 4.95
CA ASP A 241 15.34 0.69 3.95
C ASP A 241 16.78 0.21 3.86
N ASP A 242 17.27 0.05 2.64
CA ASP A 242 18.62 -0.40 2.30
C ASP A 242 19.16 -1.52 3.23
N SER A 243 18.35 -2.57 3.41
CA SER A 243 18.63 -3.66 4.35
C SER A 243 18.65 -5.02 3.66
N ARG A 244 19.09 -6.07 4.36
CA ARG A 244 19.10 -7.44 3.82
C ARG A 244 18.73 -8.50 4.84
N ASP A 245 18.01 -9.52 4.40
CA ASP A 245 17.58 -10.67 5.20
C ASP A 245 16.77 -10.23 6.42
N VAL A 246 15.56 -9.70 6.16
CA VAL A 246 14.63 -9.25 7.21
C VAL A 246 13.45 -10.22 7.31
N ALA A 247 13.22 -10.75 8.51
CA ALA A 247 12.20 -11.76 8.76
C ALA A 247 11.17 -11.29 9.80
N PHE A 248 9.89 -11.53 9.51
CA PHE A 248 8.76 -11.37 10.40
C PHE A 248 8.13 -12.74 10.67
N GLU A 249 8.04 -13.14 11.93
CA GLU A 249 7.47 -14.43 12.32
C GLU A 249 6.39 -14.24 13.40
N ASN A 250 5.13 -14.53 13.08
CA ASN A 250 4.01 -14.40 14.03
C ASN A 250 3.88 -12.99 14.63
N VAL A 251 4.00 -11.97 13.78
CA VAL A 251 3.78 -10.56 14.14
C VAL A 251 2.34 -10.18 13.81
N SER A 252 1.68 -9.44 14.70
CA SER A 252 0.33 -8.90 14.46
C SER A 252 0.33 -7.37 14.41
N ILE A 253 -0.44 -6.78 13.50
CA ILE A 253 -0.70 -5.33 13.40
C ILE A 253 -2.22 -5.13 13.46
N TYR A 254 -2.69 -4.47 14.52
CA TYR A 254 -4.12 -4.23 14.73
C TYR A 254 -4.58 -2.84 14.27
N ARG A 255 -3.88 -1.80 14.74
CA ARG A 255 -3.97 -0.43 14.21
C ARG A 255 -2.59 -0.05 13.68
N GLY A 256 -2.49 0.19 12.39
CA GLY A 256 -1.28 0.71 11.75
C GLY A 256 -1.52 2.14 11.24
N PRO A 257 -0.66 3.11 11.59
CA PRO A 257 -0.67 4.39 10.91
C PRO A 257 -0.10 4.20 9.51
N GLY A 258 -0.67 4.87 8.51
CA GLY A 258 -0.18 4.74 7.13
C GLY A 258 -0.11 3.27 6.72
N MET A 259 1.04 2.86 6.22
CA MET A 259 1.28 1.49 5.78
C MET A 259 1.62 0.55 6.95
N GLY A 260 1.25 -0.72 6.81
CA GLY A 260 1.67 -1.78 7.74
C GLY A 260 3.18 -2.01 7.65
N ILE A 261 3.65 -2.54 6.52
CA ILE A 261 5.09 -2.69 6.26
C ILE A 261 5.40 -2.04 4.91
N ILE A 262 6.21 -0.99 4.92
CA ILE A 262 6.80 -0.38 3.73
C ILE A 262 8.28 -0.74 3.67
N ALA A 263 8.73 -1.30 2.56
CA ALA A 263 10.12 -1.65 2.35
C ALA A 263 10.63 -1.04 1.04
N GLN A 264 11.83 -0.48 1.08
CA GLN A 264 12.51 -0.02 -0.11
C GLN A 264 13.97 -0.48 -0.14
N LEU A 265 14.50 -0.74 -1.34
CA LEU A 265 15.90 -1.14 -1.56
C LEU A 265 16.38 -2.32 -0.68
N THR A 266 15.45 -3.12 -0.19
CA THR A 266 15.71 -4.19 0.78
C THR A 266 15.77 -5.54 0.05
N GLU A 267 16.79 -6.33 0.35
CA GLU A 267 17.02 -7.64 -0.25
C GLU A 267 16.56 -8.75 0.69
N ASN A 268 15.78 -9.72 0.21
CA ASN A 268 15.26 -10.86 0.97
C ASN A 268 14.39 -10.47 2.18
N ILE A 269 13.07 -10.55 2.00
CA ILE A 269 12.08 -10.29 3.05
C ILE A 269 11.21 -11.53 3.23
N SER A 270 11.10 -12.02 4.46
CA SER A 270 10.24 -13.16 4.78
C SER A 270 9.16 -12.80 5.78
N LEU A 271 7.89 -12.98 5.39
CA LEU A 271 6.73 -12.75 6.22
C LEU A 271 6.01 -14.10 6.43
N LYS A 272 5.99 -14.58 7.67
CA LYS A 272 5.38 -15.86 8.03
C LYS A 272 4.47 -15.73 9.24
N GLY A 273 3.23 -16.20 9.13
CA GLY A 273 2.28 -16.11 10.25
C GLY A 273 1.90 -14.66 10.57
N LEU A 274 2.01 -13.75 9.59
CA LEU A 274 1.68 -12.35 9.79
C LEU A 274 0.16 -12.20 9.94
N ARG A 275 -0.29 -11.37 10.89
CA ARG A 275 -1.70 -10.98 11.01
C ARG A 275 -1.82 -9.47 10.93
N ILE A 276 -2.33 -8.95 9.82
CA ILE A 276 -2.78 -7.56 9.73
C ILE A 276 -4.30 -7.60 9.68
N GLY A 277 -4.97 -6.95 10.64
CA GLY A 277 -6.42 -7.00 10.72
C GLY A 277 -6.95 -6.40 12.01
N CYS A 278 -8.23 -6.04 12.04
CA CYS A 278 -8.86 -5.49 13.23
C CYS A 278 -8.76 -6.46 14.41
N LYS A 279 -8.61 -5.92 15.62
CA LYS A 279 -8.55 -6.70 16.85
C LYS A 279 -9.93 -7.26 17.20
N ASP A 280 -9.99 -8.56 17.47
CA ASP A 280 -11.23 -9.22 17.85
C ASP A 280 -11.86 -8.56 19.10
N GLY A 281 -13.19 -8.39 19.07
CA GLY A 281 -13.95 -7.71 20.13
C GLY A 281 -13.86 -6.18 20.12
N ARG A 282 -13.10 -5.59 19.18
CA ARG A 282 -13.08 -4.15 18.92
C ARG A 282 -13.85 -3.84 17.64
N ASP A 283 -14.73 -2.85 17.70
CA ASP A 283 -15.59 -2.45 16.59
C ASP A 283 -14.85 -1.59 15.54
N ASP A 284 -13.58 -1.87 15.26
CA ASP A 284 -12.81 -1.16 14.23
C ASP A 284 -13.18 -1.66 12.84
N LEU A 285 -13.45 -0.74 11.91
CA LEU A 285 -13.68 -1.10 10.50
C LEU A 285 -12.37 -1.41 9.76
N ILE A 286 -11.30 -0.65 10.01
CA ILE A 286 -10.01 -0.80 9.29
C ILE A 286 -8.83 -1.02 10.24
N SER A 287 -7.82 -1.74 9.74
CA SER A 287 -6.58 -2.08 10.45
C SER A 287 -5.46 -1.07 10.17
N THR A 288 -5.09 -0.88 8.91
CA THR A 288 -4.11 0.13 8.45
C THR A 288 -4.81 1.24 7.69
N THR A 289 -4.30 2.47 7.82
CA THR A 289 -4.89 3.63 7.13
C THR A 289 -4.34 3.87 5.72
N ALA A 290 -3.36 3.07 5.30
CA ALA A 290 -2.95 2.88 3.92
C ALA A 290 -2.72 1.38 3.66
N ASP A 291 -1.80 1.03 2.76
CA ASP A 291 -1.49 -0.33 2.34
C ASP A 291 -1.10 -1.22 3.53
N ALA A 292 -1.47 -2.49 3.49
CA ALA A 292 -1.01 -3.41 4.52
C ALA A 292 0.48 -3.74 4.33
N LEU A 293 0.90 -3.98 3.08
CA LEU A 293 2.26 -4.39 2.71
C LEU A 293 2.66 -3.68 1.40
N HIS A 294 3.80 -3.02 1.38
CA HIS A 294 4.23 -2.21 0.24
C HIS A 294 5.75 -2.33 0.02
N PHE A 295 6.19 -2.60 -1.22
CA PHE A 295 7.58 -2.91 -1.55
C PHE A 295 8.05 -2.15 -2.78
N VAL A 296 9.05 -1.27 -2.62
CA VAL A 296 9.56 -0.39 -3.67
C VAL A 296 11.01 -0.71 -4.00
N ASN A 297 11.29 -1.14 -5.23
CA ASN A 297 12.64 -1.49 -5.69
C ASN A 297 13.41 -2.45 -4.75
N CYS A 298 12.70 -3.41 -4.14
CA CYS A 298 13.30 -4.48 -3.35
C CYS A 298 14.01 -5.50 -4.27
N SER A 299 14.80 -6.41 -3.69
CA SER A 299 15.54 -7.42 -4.49
C SER A 299 15.62 -8.77 -3.78
N GLY A 300 16.22 -9.77 -4.44
CA GLY A 300 16.23 -11.14 -3.93
C GLY A 300 14.83 -11.73 -3.96
N LYS A 301 14.30 -12.15 -2.81
CA LYS A 301 12.96 -12.76 -2.71
C LYS A 301 12.11 -12.15 -1.59
N VAL A 302 10.87 -11.80 -1.90
CA VAL A 302 9.86 -11.38 -0.91
C VAL A 302 8.81 -12.48 -0.79
N THR A 303 8.54 -12.91 0.45
CA THR A 303 7.58 -14.00 0.71
C THR A 303 6.51 -13.61 1.71
N LEU A 304 5.27 -14.06 1.46
CA LEU A 304 4.15 -14.03 2.40
C LEU A 304 3.55 -15.43 2.51
N LYS A 305 3.64 -16.04 3.70
CA LYS A 305 3.24 -17.43 3.91
C LYS A 305 2.37 -17.58 5.15
N ASN A 306 1.31 -18.38 5.05
CA ASN A 306 0.46 -18.73 6.20
C ASN A 306 -0.02 -17.49 6.98
N SER A 307 -0.42 -16.45 6.27
CA SER A 307 -0.72 -15.13 6.84
C SER A 307 -2.15 -14.70 6.60
N TYR A 308 -2.63 -13.78 7.43
CA TYR A 308 -3.94 -13.14 7.33
C TYR A 308 -3.76 -11.63 7.17
N VAL A 309 -4.25 -11.07 6.07
CA VAL A 309 -4.20 -9.62 5.80
C VAL A 309 -5.61 -9.14 5.51
N ALA A 310 -6.11 -8.24 6.34
CA ALA A 310 -7.48 -7.81 6.25
C ALA A 310 -7.70 -6.36 6.64
N HIS A 311 -8.77 -5.80 6.07
CA HIS A 311 -9.33 -4.51 6.47
C HIS A 311 -8.37 -3.33 6.34
N SER A 312 -7.38 -3.38 5.45
CA SER A 312 -6.60 -2.19 5.11
C SER A 312 -7.47 -1.18 4.35
N LEU A 313 -7.23 0.12 4.58
CA LEU A 313 -7.91 1.18 3.85
C LEU A 313 -7.51 1.16 2.37
N ASP A 314 -6.22 0.92 2.13
CA ASP A 314 -5.59 0.74 0.81
C ASP A 314 -5.18 -0.72 0.59
N ASP A 315 -4.44 -1.03 -0.48
CA ASP A 315 -4.14 -2.40 -0.92
C ASP A 315 -3.57 -3.36 0.15
N ALA A 316 -3.89 -4.66 0.02
CA ALA A 316 -3.30 -5.70 0.89
C ALA A 316 -1.81 -5.88 0.64
N TRP A 317 -1.40 -5.63 -0.60
CA TRP A 317 -0.04 -5.83 -1.07
C TRP A 317 0.15 -4.96 -2.31
N ASN A 318 1.21 -4.15 -2.33
CA ASN A 318 1.71 -3.49 -3.52
C ASN A 318 3.22 -3.71 -3.65
N LEU A 319 3.68 -4.20 -4.80
CA LEU A 319 5.11 -4.42 -5.07
C LEU A 319 5.45 -3.93 -6.46
N HIS A 320 6.36 -2.98 -6.53
CA HIS A 320 6.75 -2.32 -7.76
C HIS A 320 8.17 -1.74 -7.68
N GLY A 321 8.65 -1.22 -8.80
CA GLY A 321 9.83 -0.36 -8.91
C GLY A 321 9.40 1.06 -9.24
N VAL A 322 10.35 1.96 -9.42
CA VAL A 322 10.06 3.34 -9.81
C VAL A 322 10.43 3.58 -11.27
N TYR A 323 9.56 4.27 -11.99
CA TYR A 323 9.91 4.96 -13.23
C TYR A 323 10.44 6.36 -12.89
N THR A 324 11.63 6.71 -13.37
CA THR A 324 12.08 8.10 -13.37
C THR A 324 12.05 8.68 -14.77
N HIS A 325 11.61 9.93 -14.90
CA HIS A 325 11.49 10.63 -16.17
C HIS A 325 12.85 11.18 -16.61
N ILE A 326 13.27 10.93 -17.86
CA ILE A 326 14.50 11.49 -18.41
C ILE A 326 14.24 12.94 -18.85
N GLU A 327 14.93 13.89 -18.22
CA GLU A 327 14.82 15.32 -18.54
C GLU A 327 16.00 15.85 -19.36
N ALA A 328 17.18 15.23 -19.21
CA ALA A 328 18.33 15.53 -20.06
C ALA A 328 19.16 14.28 -20.29
N SER A 329 19.70 14.15 -21.50
CA SER A 329 20.58 13.05 -21.90
C SER A 329 21.78 13.61 -22.66
N GLY A 330 22.97 13.09 -22.35
CA GLY A 330 24.21 13.33 -23.07
C GLY A 330 24.97 12.03 -23.29
N ASP A 331 26.22 12.11 -23.77
CA ASP A 331 26.98 10.90 -24.15
C ASP A 331 27.17 9.88 -23.01
N LYS A 332 27.28 10.33 -21.76
CA LYS A 332 27.44 9.46 -20.57
C LYS A 332 26.66 9.94 -19.34
N ARG A 333 25.90 11.01 -19.47
CA ARG A 333 25.23 11.65 -18.33
C ARG A 333 23.76 11.78 -18.60
N LEU A 334 22.94 11.51 -17.60
CA LEU A 334 21.52 11.83 -17.60
C LEU A 334 21.18 12.67 -16.39
N LEU A 335 20.14 13.49 -16.55
CA LEU A 335 19.37 14.01 -15.45
C LEU A 335 17.99 13.36 -15.53
N VAL A 336 17.60 12.67 -14.47
CA VAL A 336 16.27 12.07 -14.35
C VAL A 336 15.53 12.67 -13.17
N ARG A 337 14.19 12.66 -13.23
CA ARG A 337 13.32 13.19 -12.18
C ARG A 337 12.38 12.11 -11.66
N LEU A 338 12.17 12.07 -10.35
CA LEU A 338 11.12 11.29 -9.70
C LEU A 338 9.75 11.82 -10.13
N GLY A 339 8.85 10.91 -10.45
CA GLY A 339 7.59 11.28 -11.09
C GLY A 339 6.54 11.80 -10.12
N HIS A 340 6.32 11.08 -9.02
CA HIS A 340 5.32 11.41 -8.01
C HIS A 340 5.93 12.12 -6.80
N ARG A 341 5.17 13.04 -6.17
CA ARG A 341 5.66 13.83 -5.02
C ARG A 341 6.02 12.98 -3.80
N GLU A 342 5.33 11.86 -3.61
CA GLU A 342 5.57 10.94 -2.48
C GLU A 342 6.78 10.02 -2.73
N GLN A 343 7.43 10.12 -3.89
CA GLN A 343 8.72 9.48 -4.15
C GLN A 343 9.90 10.41 -3.77
N SER A 344 9.63 11.66 -3.37
CA SER A 344 10.66 12.67 -3.08
C SER A 344 11.64 12.19 -2.00
N GLY A 345 12.93 12.22 -2.34
CA GLY A 345 14.01 11.75 -1.48
C GLY A 345 14.48 10.33 -1.76
N PHE A 346 13.81 9.60 -2.66
CA PHE A 346 14.16 8.24 -3.01
C PHE A 346 15.16 8.16 -4.18
N ASN A 347 16.14 7.25 -4.11
CA ASN A 347 17.05 6.98 -5.23
C ASN A 347 17.04 5.47 -5.56
N PRO A 348 16.37 5.03 -6.64
CA PRO A 348 16.26 3.61 -7.00
C PRO A 348 17.51 3.02 -7.67
N TYR A 349 18.59 3.80 -7.82
CA TYR A 349 19.76 3.43 -8.61
C TYR A 349 21.03 3.31 -7.77
N LYS A 350 21.74 2.20 -7.92
CA LYS A 350 23.06 1.97 -7.33
C LYS A 350 24.11 1.74 -8.41
N LYS A 351 25.37 2.03 -8.07
CA LYS A 351 26.52 1.72 -8.92
C LYS A 351 26.52 0.23 -9.28
N GLY A 352 26.68 -0.06 -10.57
CA GLY A 352 26.69 -1.41 -11.12
C GLY A 352 25.31 -1.94 -11.52
N ASP A 353 24.22 -1.25 -11.18
CA ASP A 353 22.89 -1.62 -11.66
C ASP A 353 22.83 -1.47 -13.19
N VAL A 354 22.15 -2.40 -13.86
CA VAL A 354 21.84 -2.34 -15.30
C VAL A 354 20.39 -1.86 -15.43
N VAL A 355 20.22 -0.70 -16.04
CA VAL A 355 18.94 -0.02 -16.19
C VAL A 355 18.42 -0.11 -17.62
N GLU A 356 17.11 -0.02 -17.77
CA GLU A 356 16.42 -0.06 -19.06
C GLU A 356 15.78 1.30 -19.34
N VAL A 357 15.95 1.81 -20.56
CA VAL A 357 15.25 2.99 -21.05
C VAL A 357 14.01 2.54 -21.79
N ILE A 358 12.86 3.01 -21.32
CA ILE A 358 11.54 2.75 -21.88
C ILE A 358 11.12 3.96 -22.71
N ASP A 359 10.70 3.74 -23.96
CA ASP A 359 10.20 4.83 -24.79
C ASP A 359 8.90 5.38 -24.21
N GLY A 360 8.84 6.69 -24.01
CA GLY A 360 7.71 7.35 -23.36
C GLY A 360 6.37 7.29 -24.11
N LYS A 361 6.36 6.79 -25.36
CA LYS A 361 5.12 6.61 -26.14
C LYS A 361 4.74 5.15 -26.33
N THR A 362 5.70 4.32 -26.72
CA THR A 362 5.43 2.92 -27.08
C THR A 362 5.53 1.98 -25.90
N LEU A 363 6.12 2.42 -24.78
CA LEU A 363 6.45 1.62 -23.61
C LEU A 363 7.39 0.43 -23.91
N GLU A 364 8.09 0.46 -25.04
CA GLU A 364 9.08 -0.56 -25.42
C GLU A 364 10.46 -0.24 -24.84
N ILE A 365 11.22 -1.30 -24.54
CA ILE A 365 12.62 -1.15 -24.12
C ILE A 365 13.46 -0.81 -25.34
N LYS A 366 14.11 0.36 -25.34
CA LYS A 366 14.92 0.81 -26.48
C LYS A 366 16.41 0.93 -26.24
N ALA A 367 16.84 0.97 -24.98
CA ALA A 367 18.26 0.98 -24.62
C ALA A 367 18.47 0.36 -23.24
N LYS A 368 19.71 -0.09 -23.00
CA LYS A 368 20.19 -0.51 -21.68
C LYS A 368 21.57 0.07 -21.43
N PHE A 369 21.88 0.39 -20.18
CA PHE A 369 23.22 0.77 -19.78
C PHE A 369 23.46 0.49 -18.29
N THR A 370 24.73 0.52 -17.90
CA THR A 370 25.20 0.28 -16.54
C THR A 370 25.45 1.61 -15.83
N ILE A 371 24.94 1.73 -14.60
CA ILE A 371 25.14 2.90 -13.73
C ILE A 371 26.58 2.90 -13.19
N ALA A 372 27.37 3.93 -13.51
CA ALA A 372 28.65 4.19 -12.87
C ALA A 372 28.47 4.98 -11.55
N SER A 373 27.56 5.96 -11.54
CA SER A 373 27.11 6.67 -10.35
C SER A 373 25.69 7.21 -10.51
N ALA A 374 24.97 7.34 -9.40
CA ALA A 374 23.65 7.97 -9.33
C ALA A 374 23.56 8.78 -8.04
N VAL A 375 23.35 10.09 -8.15
CA VAL A 375 23.35 11.01 -7.01
C VAL A 375 22.05 11.78 -7.01
N LEU A 376 21.27 11.62 -5.94
CA LEU A 376 20.09 12.44 -5.67
C LEU A 376 20.52 13.90 -5.45
N THR A 377 19.87 14.84 -6.12
CA THR A 377 20.14 16.27 -5.98
C THR A 377 19.52 16.85 -4.71
N GLU A 378 20.00 18.03 -4.30
CA GLU A 378 19.56 18.71 -3.07
C GLU A 378 18.08 19.10 -3.05
N ASP A 379 17.40 19.10 -4.21
CA ASP A 379 15.96 19.35 -4.32
C ASP A 379 15.10 18.11 -4.03
N PHE A 380 15.71 16.95 -3.75
CA PHE A 380 15.08 15.67 -3.47
C PHE A 380 14.19 15.12 -4.60
N LYS A 381 14.29 15.66 -5.81
CA LYS A 381 13.45 15.31 -6.96
C LYS A 381 14.24 14.78 -8.14
N HIS A 382 15.45 15.28 -8.37
CA HIS A 382 16.28 14.85 -9.50
C HIS A 382 17.41 13.92 -9.07
N ILE A 383 17.87 13.13 -10.02
CA ILE A 383 19.00 12.22 -9.85
C ILE A 383 19.94 12.44 -11.03
N SER A 384 21.18 12.81 -10.73
CA SER A 384 22.25 12.88 -11.72
C SER A 384 22.87 11.51 -11.89
N ILE A 385 22.82 10.98 -13.11
CA ILE A 385 23.32 9.65 -13.46
C ILE A 385 24.53 9.78 -14.36
N GLU A 386 25.58 9.02 -14.06
CA GLU A 386 26.69 8.75 -14.97
C GLU A 386 26.66 7.28 -15.38
N ALA A 387 26.67 7.02 -16.68
CA ALA A 387 26.75 5.69 -17.26
C ALA A 387 28.21 5.23 -17.41
N ALA A 388 28.48 3.93 -17.22
CA ALA A 388 29.81 3.37 -17.41
C ALA A 388 30.24 3.42 -18.89
N GLU A 389 29.30 3.10 -19.78
CA GLU A 389 29.44 3.19 -21.23
C GLU A 389 28.75 4.42 -21.84
N LYS A 390 28.96 4.63 -23.14
CA LYS A 390 28.24 5.66 -23.91
C LYS A 390 26.77 5.28 -24.00
N ILE A 391 25.88 6.22 -23.69
CA ILE A 391 24.43 6.06 -23.82
C ILE A 391 24.05 6.11 -25.30
N SER A 392 23.12 5.23 -25.69
CA SER A 392 22.62 5.18 -27.06
C SER A 392 21.96 6.51 -27.47
N SER A 393 22.18 6.95 -28.71
CA SER A 393 21.58 8.19 -29.23
C SER A 393 20.06 8.13 -29.41
N CYS A 394 19.42 6.97 -29.21
CA CYS A 394 17.96 6.83 -29.22
C CYS A 394 17.30 7.27 -27.90
N VAL A 395 18.09 7.47 -26.83
CA VAL A 395 17.63 7.96 -25.52
C VAL A 395 17.42 9.48 -25.61
N LYS A 396 16.22 9.92 -25.28
CA LYS A 396 15.76 11.31 -25.41
C LYS A 396 14.98 11.74 -24.18
N GLU A 397 14.71 13.03 -24.11
CA GLU A 397 13.79 13.60 -23.12
C GLU A 397 12.38 12.99 -23.25
N ASN A 398 11.70 12.81 -22.12
CA ASN A 398 10.40 12.16 -21.97
C ASN A 398 10.37 10.64 -22.08
N ASP A 399 11.53 10.00 -22.18
CA ASP A 399 11.64 8.57 -21.91
C ASP A 399 11.59 8.30 -20.41
N TYR A 400 11.30 7.05 -20.06
CA TYR A 400 11.40 6.58 -18.68
C TYR A 400 12.67 5.75 -18.49
N LEU A 401 13.20 5.76 -17.27
CA LEU A 401 14.26 4.88 -16.82
C LEU A 401 13.69 3.95 -15.73
N GLU A 402 13.99 2.66 -15.86
CA GLU A 402 13.59 1.60 -14.93
C GLU A 402 14.82 0.77 -14.50
N ASN A 403 14.76 0.20 -13.29
CA ASN A 403 15.76 -0.73 -12.77
C ASN A 403 15.18 -2.14 -12.54
N PRO A 404 15.11 -3.00 -13.57
CA PRO A 404 14.55 -4.35 -13.42
C PRO A 404 15.42 -5.28 -12.56
N GLY A 405 16.67 -4.91 -12.28
CA GLY A 405 17.55 -5.63 -11.36
C GLY A 405 17.15 -5.45 -9.88
N ARG A 406 16.49 -4.34 -9.56
CA ARG A 406 15.95 -4.03 -8.23
C ARG A 406 14.46 -4.37 -8.18
N MET A 407 14.16 -5.62 -8.52
CA MET A 407 12.82 -6.20 -8.42
C MET A 407 12.96 -7.63 -7.87
N PRO A 408 12.18 -8.04 -6.87
CA PRO A 408 12.36 -9.34 -6.24
C PRO A 408 11.52 -10.43 -6.91
N GLU A 409 11.92 -11.69 -6.73
CA GLU A 409 11.00 -12.82 -6.82
C GLU A 409 9.92 -12.71 -5.75
N VAL A 410 8.71 -13.14 -6.08
CA VAL A 410 7.56 -13.12 -5.16
C VAL A 410 7.03 -14.52 -4.93
N GLU A 411 6.82 -14.88 -3.66
CA GLU A 411 6.09 -16.08 -3.28
C GLU A 411 5.00 -15.74 -2.26
N MET A 412 3.74 -15.84 -2.68
CA MET A 412 2.57 -15.63 -1.82
C MET A 412 1.77 -16.93 -1.77
N THR A 413 1.87 -17.66 -0.66
CA THR A 413 1.22 -18.97 -0.52
C THR A 413 0.49 -19.17 0.79
N ASP A 414 -0.64 -19.88 0.73
CA ASP A 414 -1.38 -20.32 1.91
C ASP A 414 -1.86 -19.14 2.78
N ASN A 415 -2.23 -18.02 2.16
CA ASN A 415 -2.70 -16.82 2.84
C ASN A 415 -4.21 -16.60 2.72
N GLU A 416 -4.78 -15.84 3.65
CA GLU A 416 -6.14 -15.31 3.54
C GLU A 416 -6.10 -13.78 3.49
N ILE A 417 -6.70 -13.22 2.44
CA ILE A 417 -6.79 -11.78 2.18
C ILE A 417 -8.26 -11.39 2.21
N PHE A 418 -8.65 -10.45 3.08
CA PHE A 418 -10.06 -10.16 3.34
C PHE A 418 -10.38 -8.65 3.46
N LYS A 419 -11.32 -8.17 2.65
CA LYS A 419 -11.83 -6.79 2.65
C LYS A 419 -10.75 -5.69 2.49
N CYS A 420 -9.61 -6.01 1.89
CA CYS A 420 -8.67 -5.03 1.32
C CYS A 420 -9.11 -4.65 -0.11
N PRO A 421 -8.70 -3.49 -0.68
CA PRO A 421 -9.00 -3.12 -2.06
C PRO A 421 -8.47 -4.12 -3.09
N SER A 422 -7.15 -4.27 -3.24
CA SER A 422 -6.53 -5.19 -4.19
C SER A 422 -5.19 -5.77 -3.71
N ILE A 423 -4.60 -6.62 -4.55
CA ILE A 423 -3.20 -7.08 -4.51
C ILE A 423 -2.57 -6.64 -5.83
N LEU A 424 -1.52 -5.82 -5.79
CA LEU A 424 -0.78 -5.30 -6.94
C LEU A 424 0.60 -5.93 -6.98
N ILE A 425 0.92 -6.64 -8.07
CA ILE A 425 2.23 -7.30 -8.24
C ILE A 425 2.84 -6.88 -9.58
N SER A 426 3.96 -6.17 -9.48
CA SER A 426 4.71 -5.61 -10.59
C SER A 426 6.19 -5.96 -10.41
N THR A 427 6.67 -7.00 -11.10
CA THR A 427 8.08 -7.41 -11.03
C THR A 427 8.53 -8.11 -12.31
N SER A 428 9.75 -7.84 -12.76
CA SER A 428 10.36 -8.54 -13.90
C SER A 428 10.83 -9.96 -13.55
N LYS A 429 10.75 -10.36 -12.27
CA LYS A 429 11.15 -11.68 -11.77
C LYS A 429 9.96 -12.61 -11.62
N ARG A 430 10.25 -13.84 -11.20
CA ARG A 430 9.26 -14.89 -10.99
C ARG A 430 8.26 -14.51 -9.89
N VAL A 431 6.99 -14.69 -10.19
CA VAL A 431 5.87 -14.59 -9.23
C VAL A 431 5.22 -15.97 -9.09
N TYR A 432 5.13 -16.45 -7.84
CA TYR A 432 4.38 -17.64 -7.49
C TYR A 432 3.28 -17.30 -6.49
N PHE A 433 2.04 -17.22 -6.98
CA PHE A 433 0.84 -16.87 -6.22
C PHE A 433 -0.09 -18.08 -6.17
N ALA A 434 -0.07 -18.82 -5.05
CA ALA A 434 -0.74 -20.11 -5.00
C ALA A 434 -1.41 -20.44 -3.67
N ARG A 435 -2.55 -21.16 -3.73
CA ARG A 435 -3.28 -21.64 -2.54
C ARG A 435 -3.70 -20.52 -1.58
N ASN A 436 -3.99 -19.34 -2.09
CA ASN A 436 -4.51 -18.23 -1.31
C ASN A 436 -6.03 -18.18 -1.37
N LYS A 437 -6.66 -17.68 -0.31
CA LYS A 437 -8.07 -17.33 -0.27
C LYS A 437 -8.21 -15.81 -0.31
N ILE A 438 -8.78 -15.30 -1.39
CA ILE A 438 -8.81 -13.88 -1.73
C ILE A 438 -10.26 -13.42 -1.78
N HIS A 439 -10.58 -12.47 -0.91
CA HIS A 439 -11.87 -11.80 -0.88
C HIS A 439 -11.64 -10.30 -0.68
N THR A 440 -11.47 -9.60 -1.78
CA THR A 440 -11.11 -8.19 -1.84
C THR A 440 -12.31 -7.34 -2.28
N ARG A 441 -12.26 -6.04 -1.97
CA ARG A 441 -13.31 -5.07 -2.36
C ARG A 441 -13.25 -4.72 -3.84
N CYS A 442 -12.05 -4.69 -4.43
CA CYS A 442 -11.81 -4.49 -5.86
C CYS A 442 -11.28 -5.81 -6.47
N ALA A 443 -10.60 -5.76 -7.62
CA ALA A 443 -9.90 -6.92 -8.20
C ALA A 443 -9.05 -7.67 -7.15
N GLY A 444 -9.10 -9.00 -7.16
CA GLY A 444 -8.36 -9.87 -6.24
C GLY A 444 -6.88 -9.93 -6.54
N LEU A 445 -6.50 -9.77 -7.81
CA LEU A 445 -5.11 -9.67 -8.24
C LEU A 445 -5.02 -8.69 -9.41
N ARG A 446 -4.07 -7.76 -9.34
CA ARG A 446 -3.68 -6.90 -10.43
C ARG A 446 -2.21 -7.09 -10.76
N ILE A 447 -1.93 -7.29 -12.03
CA ILE A 447 -0.60 -7.22 -12.61
C ILE A 447 -0.55 -5.92 -13.39
N THR A 448 0.22 -4.96 -12.90
CA THR A 448 0.10 -3.57 -13.32
C THR A 448 1.44 -2.94 -13.66
N ASP A 449 1.41 -1.90 -14.48
CA ASP A 449 2.53 -0.98 -14.71
C ASP A 449 1.90 0.42 -14.92
N SER A 450 2.50 1.47 -14.33
CA SER A 450 1.87 2.80 -14.17
C SER A 450 2.88 3.95 -14.33
N PRO A 451 3.37 4.23 -15.55
CA PRO A 451 4.41 5.22 -15.84
C PRO A 451 3.93 6.68 -15.81
N LYS A 452 2.62 6.95 -15.81
CA LYS A 452 2.07 8.32 -15.97
C LYS A 452 1.52 8.94 -14.69
N LEU A 453 0.74 8.18 -13.91
CA LEU A 453 0.11 8.69 -12.69
C LEU A 453 0.99 8.45 -11.47
N TRP A 454 1.31 7.18 -11.18
CA TRP A 454 2.04 6.79 -9.99
C TRP A 454 3.55 6.67 -10.20
N TYR A 455 3.97 6.52 -11.47
CA TYR A 455 5.37 6.26 -11.84
C TYR A 455 5.90 4.98 -11.18
N GLU A 456 5.04 3.97 -11.12
CA GLU A 456 5.33 2.65 -10.58
C GLU A 456 5.60 1.69 -11.74
N SER A 457 6.80 1.12 -11.76
CA SER A 457 7.25 0.19 -12.78
C SER A 457 7.15 -1.25 -12.31
N GLY A 458 7.10 -2.19 -13.26
CA GLY A 458 7.30 -3.59 -12.97
C GLY A 458 6.69 -4.49 -14.03
N ARG A 459 7.34 -4.48 -15.18
CA ARG A 459 6.94 -5.26 -16.36
C ARG A 459 7.04 -6.76 -16.09
N SER A 460 5.92 -7.41 -15.77
CA SER A 460 5.85 -8.85 -15.48
C SER A 460 6.31 -9.78 -16.60
N ARG A 461 7.09 -10.82 -16.27
CA ARG A 461 7.74 -11.74 -17.24
C ARG A 461 7.54 -13.23 -16.99
N ASP A 462 7.21 -13.61 -15.77
CA ASP A 462 7.03 -15.01 -15.35
C ASP A 462 6.10 -15.03 -14.14
N VAL A 463 4.80 -15.22 -14.39
CA VAL A 463 3.77 -15.20 -13.35
C VAL A 463 2.98 -16.49 -13.37
N THR A 464 2.91 -17.16 -12.21
CA THR A 464 2.06 -18.32 -12.00
C THR A 464 1.04 -18.01 -10.89
N VAL A 465 -0.24 -18.09 -11.24
CA VAL A 465 -1.40 -17.94 -10.37
C VAL A 465 -2.14 -19.27 -10.35
N GLU A 466 -1.98 -20.06 -9.28
CA GLU A 466 -2.56 -21.41 -9.27
C GLU A 466 -3.25 -21.83 -7.97
N ASN A 467 -4.34 -22.58 -8.13
CA ASN A 467 -5.06 -23.20 -7.01
C ASN A 467 -5.52 -22.20 -5.93
N ASN A 468 -5.84 -20.96 -6.32
CA ASN A 468 -6.38 -19.93 -5.42
C ASN A 468 -7.91 -19.95 -5.40
N ASP A 469 -8.49 -19.46 -4.32
CA ASP A 469 -9.91 -19.17 -4.17
C ASP A 469 -10.15 -17.67 -4.28
N PHE A 470 -10.74 -17.21 -5.39
CA PHE A 470 -11.21 -15.83 -5.56
C PHE A 470 -12.70 -15.78 -5.24
N ILE A 471 -13.05 -15.01 -4.21
CA ILE A 471 -14.38 -15.00 -3.60
C ILE A 471 -14.88 -13.55 -3.57
N HIS A 472 -15.91 -13.26 -4.36
CA HIS A 472 -16.56 -11.94 -4.41
C HIS A 472 -15.62 -10.77 -4.71
N CYS A 473 -14.52 -11.01 -5.42
CA CYS A 473 -13.58 -9.97 -5.84
C CYS A 473 -14.18 -9.09 -6.95
N GLY A 474 -13.93 -7.78 -6.89
CA GLY A 474 -14.36 -6.81 -7.91
C GLY A 474 -15.85 -6.43 -7.85
N GLU A 475 -16.64 -7.11 -7.01
CA GLU A 475 -18.05 -6.86 -6.78
C GLU A 475 -18.22 -5.57 -5.95
N GLY A 476 -18.44 -4.45 -6.62
CA GLY A 476 -18.55 -3.13 -5.99
C GLY A 476 -17.78 -2.01 -6.70
N TYR A 477 -16.87 -2.38 -7.61
CA TYR A 477 -16.19 -1.45 -8.54
C TYR A 477 -16.38 -1.83 -10.01
N ASP A 478 -17.27 -2.80 -10.28
CA ASP A 478 -17.55 -3.36 -11.59
C ASP A 478 -16.30 -3.89 -12.34
N GLU A 479 -15.34 -4.38 -11.58
CA GLU A 479 -14.05 -4.87 -12.07
C GLU A 479 -14.04 -6.37 -12.35
N TYR A 480 -12.98 -6.83 -13.02
CA TYR A 480 -12.66 -8.25 -13.15
C TYR A 480 -11.92 -8.75 -11.91
N MET A 481 -12.17 -10.01 -11.53
CA MET A 481 -11.51 -10.65 -10.38
C MET A 481 -9.99 -10.65 -10.52
N ILE A 482 -9.46 -10.80 -11.74
CA ILE A 482 -8.05 -10.62 -12.07
C ILE A 482 -7.93 -9.57 -13.18
N ARG A 483 -6.98 -8.65 -13.03
CA ARG A 483 -6.63 -7.66 -14.06
C ARG A 483 -5.16 -7.74 -14.42
N ILE A 484 -4.87 -7.76 -15.71
CA ILE A 484 -3.53 -7.58 -16.27
C ILE A 484 -3.63 -6.32 -17.12
N ALA A 485 -3.00 -5.23 -16.73
CA ALA A 485 -3.23 -3.95 -17.40
C ALA A 485 -2.08 -2.95 -17.22
N GLU A 486 -1.93 -2.11 -18.24
CA GLU A 486 -1.16 -0.89 -18.21
C GLU A 486 -2.06 0.30 -17.84
N TYR A 487 -1.58 1.21 -17.00
CA TYR A 487 -2.30 2.43 -16.61
C TYR A 487 -1.69 3.69 -17.24
N SER A 488 -1.58 3.72 -18.57
CA SER A 488 -1.22 4.90 -19.35
C SER A 488 -1.84 4.88 -20.74
N GLU A 489 -1.88 6.05 -21.39
CA GLU A 489 -2.02 6.11 -22.84
C GLU A 489 -0.81 5.40 -23.47
N HIS A 490 -1.06 4.57 -24.47
CA HIS A 490 -0.04 3.82 -25.19
C HIS A 490 -0.46 3.69 -26.66
N GLU A 491 0.51 3.41 -27.52
CA GLU A 491 0.22 3.06 -28.91
C GLU A 491 -0.49 1.70 -28.98
N GLU A 492 -1.37 1.54 -29.98
CA GLU A 492 -2.10 0.31 -30.23
C GLU A 492 -1.13 -0.88 -30.36
N ASN A 493 -1.45 -2.00 -29.70
CA ASN A 493 -0.66 -3.24 -29.62
C ASN A 493 0.65 -3.19 -28.79
N ALA A 494 0.83 -2.23 -27.89
CA ALA A 494 1.94 -2.22 -26.93
C ALA A 494 1.93 -3.47 -26.04
N ILE A 495 3.09 -4.10 -25.83
CA ILE A 495 3.21 -5.30 -24.98
C ILE A 495 4.11 -5.00 -23.78
N VAL A 496 3.48 -4.91 -22.61
CA VAL A 496 4.12 -4.61 -21.33
C VAL A 496 4.39 -5.88 -20.53
N HIS A 497 3.43 -6.80 -20.46
CA HIS A 497 3.51 -8.02 -19.66
C HIS A 497 3.67 -9.27 -20.51
N LYS A 498 4.39 -10.28 -20.00
CA LYS A 498 4.62 -11.54 -20.71
C LYS A 498 4.55 -12.75 -19.79
N ASN A 499 4.14 -13.89 -20.37
CA ASN A 499 4.18 -15.23 -19.78
C ASN A 499 3.46 -15.30 -18.42
N ILE A 500 2.14 -15.25 -18.48
CA ILE A 500 1.27 -15.30 -17.30
C ILE A 500 0.41 -16.55 -17.38
N LYS A 501 0.48 -17.41 -16.36
CA LYS A 501 -0.32 -18.62 -16.25
C LYS A 501 -1.29 -18.51 -15.08
N ILE A 502 -2.57 -18.66 -15.36
CA ILE A 502 -3.67 -18.64 -14.40
C ILE A 502 -4.37 -20.00 -14.48
N ALA A 503 -4.03 -20.91 -13.57
CA ALA A 503 -4.42 -22.32 -13.67
C ALA A 503 -5.05 -22.92 -12.41
N GLY A 504 -6.12 -23.70 -12.56
CA GLY A 504 -6.69 -24.47 -11.45
C GLY A 504 -7.32 -23.63 -10.33
N ASN A 505 -7.63 -22.35 -10.59
CA ASN A 505 -8.22 -21.46 -9.59
C ASN A 505 -9.74 -21.66 -9.53
N ARG A 506 -10.31 -21.39 -8.35
CA ARG A 506 -11.76 -21.39 -8.13
C ARG A 506 -12.23 -19.96 -7.97
N PHE A 507 -13.22 -19.58 -8.77
CA PHE A 507 -13.85 -18.27 -8.75
C PHE A 507 -15.29 -18.42 -8.24
N THR A 508 -15.69 -17.60 -7.30
CA THR A 508 -17.06 -17.55 -6.76
C THR A 508 -17.52 -16.11 -6.70
N GLY A 509 -18.67 -15.81 -7.30
CA GLY A 509 -19.18 -14.45 -7.32
C GLY A 509 -20.61 -14.28 -7.82
N LYS A 510 -21.13 -13.06 -7.76
CA LYS A 510 -22.42 -12.64 -8.34
C LYS A 510 -22.29 -12.45 -9.84
N ASN A 511 -21.22 -11.78 -10.28
CA ASN A 511 -20.95 -11.44 -11.68
C ASN A 511 -19.78 -12.24 -12.23
N ALA A 512 -19.92 -12.73 -13.45
CA ALA A 512 -18.93 -13.61 -14.07
C ALA A 512 -17.68 -12.87 -14.62
N LYS A 513 -17.33 -11.66 -14.16
CA LYS A 513 -16.16 -10.91 -14.66
C LYS A 513 -14.86 -11.50 -14.09
N LEU A 514 -14.25 -12.47 -14.77
CA LEU A 514 -13.13 -13.25 -14.24
C LEU A 514 -11.77 -12.62 -14.55
N LEU A 515 -11.46 -12.36 -15.82
CA LEU A 515 -10.16 -11.88 -16.24
C LEU A 515 -10.25 -10.76 -17.30
N SER A 516 -9.57 -9.65 -17.03
CA SER A 516 -9.27 -8.63 -18.05
C SER A 516 -7.77 -8.65 -18.35
N VAL A 517 -7.44 -8.62 -19.63
CA VAL A 517 -6.06 -8.63 -20.14
C VAL A 517 -5.87 -7.47 -21.12
N SER A 518 -4.88 -6.64 -20.83
CA SER A 518 -4.39 -5.59 -21.71
C SER A 518 -2.86 -5.57 -21.72
N CYS A 519 -2.29 -5.17 -22.85
CA CYS A 519 -0.85 -5.05 -23.08
C CYS A 519 -0.03 -6.30 -22.70
N ALA A 520 -0.54 -7.49 -23.00
CA ALA A 520 0.09 -8.75 -22.58
C ALA A 520 0.31 -9.74 -23.72
N GLU A 521 1.38 -10.54 -23.59
CA GLU A 521 1.69 -11.63 -24.50
C GLU A 521 1.84 -12.96 -23.74
N ASN A 522 1.32 -14.05 -24.32
CA ASN A 522 1.38 -15.41 -23.77
C ASN A 522 0.69 -15.51 -22.39
N VAL A 523 -0.62 -15.23 -22.36
CA VAL A 523 -1.46 -15.45 -21.17
C VAL A 523 -2.25 -16.75 -21.34
N GLU A 524 -2.16 -17.64 -20.35
CA GLU A 524 -2.92 -18.89 -20.28
C GLU A 524 -3.91 -18.84 -19.13
N PHE A 525 -5.19 -19.07 -19.42
CA PHE A 525 -6.25 -19.26 -18.42
C PHE A 525 -6.83 -20.66 -18.57
N SER A 526 -6.42 -21.59 -17.71
CA SER A 526 -6.69 -23.02 -17.90
C SER A 526 -7.11 -23.80 -16.65
N GLY A 527 -7.97 -24.80 -16.81
CA GLY A 527 -8.37 -25.66 -15.68
C GLY A 527 -9.10 -24.94 -14.55
N ASN A 528 -9.60 -23.71 -14.79
CA ASN A 528 -10.25 -22.91 -13.74
C ASN A 528 -11.74 -23.24 -13.64
N THR A 529 -12.32 -23.05 -12.46
CA THR A 529 -13.75 -23.24 -12.22
C THR A 529 -14.42 -21.94 -11.79
N TYR A 530 -15.62 -21.66 -12.29
CA TYR A 530 -16.47 -20.58 -11.77
C TYR A 530 -17.82 -21.11 -11.29
N ARG A 531 -18.27 -20.63 -10.13
CA ARG A 531 -19.58 -20.92 -9.54
C ARG A 531 -20.29 -19.63 -9.15
N ARG A 532 -21.56 -19.52 -9.55
CA ARG A 532 -22.39 -18.35 -9.26
C ARG A 532 -22.94 -18.41 -7.84
N ALA A 533 -22.71 -17.37 -7.05
CA ALA A 533 -23.06 -17.35 -5.62
C ALA A 533 -24.57 -17.16 -5.33
N ARG A 534 -25.36 -16.68 -6.31
CA ARG A 534 -26.84 -16.68 -6.42
C ARG A 534 -27.24 -15.86 -7.67
N ALA A 535 -28.30 -16.24 -8.38
CA ALA A 535 -28.80 -15.48 -9.53
C ALA A 535 -29.52 -14.20 -9.06
N VAL A 536 -29.02 -13.02 -9.46
CA VAL A 536 -29.78 -11.76 -9.34
C VAL A 536 -30.71 -11.65 -10.56
N LYS A 537 -31.98 -11.34 -10.31
CA LYS A 537 -33.02 -11.34 -11.34
C LYS A 537 -32.90 -10.05 -12.18
N GLY A 538 -32.45 -10.17 -13.43
CA GLY A 538 -32.44 -9.05 -14.39
C GLY A 538 -31.06 -8.52 -14.80
N GLU A 539 -29.96 -9.05 -14.25
CA GLU A 539 -28.62 -8.72 -14.72
C GLU A 539 -28.32 -9.37 -16.07
N ARG A 540 -27.72 -8.61 -16.99
CA ARG A 540 -27.19 -9.14 -18.24
C ARG A 540 -25.94 -9.97 -17.93
N GLU A 541 -25.80 -11.13 -18.55
CA GLU A 541 -24.56 -11.90 -18.53
C GLU A 541 -23.41 -11.03 -19.07
N ALA A 542 -22.51 -10.62 -18.18
CA ALA A 542 -21.30 -9.92 -18.57
C ALA A 542 -20.33 -10.93 -19.20
N CYS A 543 -19.63 -10.52 -20.26
CA CYS A 543 -18.56 -11.32 -20.84
C CYS A 543 -17.51 -11.60 -19.74
N PRO A 544 -17.17 -12.86 -19.46
CA PRO A 544 -16.26 -13.19 -18.36
C PRO A 544 -14.82 -12.76 -18.60
N PHE A 545 -14.52 -12.41 -19.85
CA PHE A 545 -13.18 -12.06 -20.32
C PHE A 545 -13.21 -10.74 -21.09
N SER A 546 -12.21 -9.89 -20.86
CA SER A 546 -11.85 -8.80 -21.77
C SER A 546 -10.40 -8.95 -22.22
N VAL A 547 -10.14 -8.76 -23.51
CA VAL A 547 -8.79 -8.83 -24.10
C VAL A 547 -8.61 -7.67 -25.06
N GLU A 548 -7.62 -6.83 -24.77
CA GLU A 548 -7.27 -5.62 -25.51
C GLU A 548 -5.74 -5.60 -25.75
N ASP A 549 -5.27 -5.09 -26.88
CA ASP A 549 -3.83 -4.87 -27.18
C ASP A 549 -2.89 -6.03 -26.79
N SER A 550 -3.34 -7.27 -27.01
CA SER A 550 -2.71 -8.48 -26.46
C SER A 550 -2.57 -9.59 -27.49
N ARG A 551 -1.59 -10.49 -27.28
CA ARG A 551 -1.25 -11.58 -28.22
C ARG A 551 -1.13 -12.92 -27.52
N ASN A 552 -1.48 -14.00 -28.23
CA ASN A 552 -1.37 -15.39 -27.74
C ASN A 552 -2.10 -15.64 -26.41
N ILE A 553 -3.34 -15.15 -26.30
CA ILE A 553 -4.20 -15.35 -25.13
C ILE A 553 -5.02 -16.62 -25.33
N ARG A 554 -4.88 -17.57 -24.39
CA ARG A 554 -5.48 -18.91 -24.51
C ARG A 554 -6.36 -19.23 -23.31
N PHE A 555 -7.59 -19.64 -23.60
CA PHE A 555 -8.57 -20.12 -22.62
C PHE A 555 -8.92 -21.57 -22.95
N PHE A 556 -8.62 -22.53 -22.07
CA PHE A 556 -8.88 -23.95 -22.33
C PHE A 556 -9.16 -24.75 -21.06
N GLU A 557 -9.92 -25.83 -21.16
CA GLU A 557 -10.20 -26.75 -20.03
C GLU A 557 -10.84 -26.08 -18.80
N ASN A 558 -11.61 -24.99 -18.99
CA ASN A 558 -12.29 -24.31 -17.88
C ASN A 558 -13.74 -24.83 -17.71
N ASP A 559 -14.20 -24.93 -16.46
CA ASP A 559 -15.58 -25.28 -16.08
C ASP A 559 -16.26 -24.04 -15.47
N LEU A 560 -16.88 -23.22 -16.33
CA LEU A 560 -17.46 -21.93 -15.95
C LEU A 560 -18.99 -22.02 -16.00
N GLU A 561 -19.64 -21.91 -14.84
CA GLU A 561 -21.09 -21.78 -14.73
C GLU A 561 -21.50 -20.33 -15.03
N LEU A 562 -21.49 -19.97 -16.32
CA LEU A 562 -21.71 -18.60 -16.78
C LEU A 562 -23.14 -18.11 -16.64
#